data_AF-A0A524M789-F1
#
_entry.id   AF-A0A524M789-F1
#
_cell.length_a   1.000
_cell.length_b   1.000
_cell.length_c   1.000
_cell.angle_alpha   90.00
_cell.angle_beta   90.00
_cell.angle_gamma   90.00
#
_symmetry.space_group_name_H-M   'P 1'
#
loop_
_entity.id
_entity.type
_entity.pdbx_description
1 polymer ?
#
loop_
_entity_poly.entity_id
_entity_poly.type
_entity_poly.pdbx_seq_one_letter_code
_entity_poly.pdbx_strand_id
1 'polypeptide(L)'
;MPRLSEITADYISGFADADGCISGYRIDITNTDREILAGMRDWLRARGIQCRIIAGGAPVRRNHKQAYHLRITHYTDLLRFRNIVGFRLHSKREKLDIRLIEGSKPGKLYCIEEHDLAFHMLHDGASQERFLCNCL
;
A
#
# COMPACT_ATOMS: atom_id res chain seq x y z
N MET A 1 2.14 -13.47 19.28
CA MET A 1 2.40 -12.74 18.03
C MET A 1 3.11 -13.66 17.07
N PRO A 2 2.76 -13.69 15.78
CA PRO A 2 3.49 -14.48 14.81
C PRO A 2 4.95 -14.00 14.78
N ARG A 3 5.91 -14.94 14.73
CA ARG A 3 7.31 -14.55 14.55
C ARG A 3 7.45 -13.97 13.14
N LEU A 4 8.34 -13.00 12.94
CA LEU A 4 8.60 -12.42 11.61
C LEU A 4 8.92 -13.48 10.53
N SER A 5 9.43 -14.65 10.94
CA SER A 5 9.67 -15.83 10.10
C SER A 5 8.39 -16.52 9.56
N GLU A 6 7.21 -16.18 10.07
CA GLU A 6 5.92 -16.80 9.71
C GLU A 6 5.11 -15.96 8.71
N ILE A 7 5.57 -14.74 8.38
CA ILE A 7 4.90 -13.91 7.38
C ILE A 7 5.20 -14.48 6.01
N THR A 8 4.15 -14.95 5.34
CA THR A 8 4.18 -15.53 3.99
C THR A 8 3.15 -14.85 3.10
N ALA A 9 3.21 -15.12 1.79
CA ALA A 9 2.19 -14.65 0.85
C ALA A 9 0.79 -15.09 1.29
N ASP A 10 0.65 -16.35 1.72
CA ASP A 10 -0.60 -16.94 2.19
C ASP A 10 -1.16 -16.27 3.44
N TYR A 11 -0.28 -15.95 4.39
CA TYR A 11 -0.66 -15.19 5.58
C TYR A 11 -1.19 -13.81 5.19
N ILE A 12 -0.45 -13.07 4.36
CA ILE A 12 -0.85 -11.71 3.93
C ILE A 12 -2.14 -11.76 3.11
N SER A 13 -2.31 -12.76 2.24
CA SER A 13 -3.53 -12.93 1.44
C SER A 13 -4.74 -13.18 2.33
N GLY A 14 -4.63 -14.09 3.30
CA GLY A 14 -5.69 -14.33 4.28
C GLY A 14 -5.99 -13.09 5.13
N PHE A 15 -4.96 -12.36 5.55
CA PHE A 15 -5.11 -11.12 6.31
C PHE A 15 -5.81 -10.03 5.48
N ALA A 16 -5.41 -9.86 4.22
CA ALA A 16 -5.99 -8.89 3.29
C ALA A 16 -7.44 -9.26 2.91
N ASP A 17 -7.80 -10.54 2.90
CA ASP A 17 -9.17 -10.97 2.71
C ASP A 17 -10.06 -10.66 3.92
N ALA A 18 -9.54 -10.72 5.14
CA ALA A 18 -10.27 -10.31 6.33
C ALA A 18 -10.38 -8.78 6.44
N ASP A 19 -9.25 -8.08 6.47
CA ASP A 19 -9.17 -6.67 6.87
C ASP A 19 -8.69 -5.72 5.76
N GLY A 20 -8.42 -6.26 4.57
CA GLY A 20 -8.05 -5.47 3.40
C GLY A 20 -9.25 -4.85 2.69
N CYS A 21 -9.06 -3.66 2.14
CA CYS A 21 -10.02 -2.97 1.31
C CYS A 21 -9.34 -2.45 0.05
N ILE A 22 -10.05 -2.53 -1.08
CA ILE A 22 -9.66 -1.91 -2.34
C ILE A 22 -10.54 -0.69 -2.54
N SER A 23 -9.94 0.50 -2.60
CA SER A 23 -10.63 1.77 -2.81
C SER A 23 -9.89 2.58 -3.88
N GLY A 24 -10.58 2.98 -4.95
CA GLY A 24 -9.93 3.60 -6.11
C GLY A 24 -8.75 2.75 -6.62
N TYR A 25 -7.58 3.38 -6.71
CA TYR A 25 -6.32 2.74 -7.11
C TYR A 25 -5.40 2.48 -5.91
N ARG A 26 -5.95 2.00 -4.80
CA ARG A 26 -5.14 1.59 -3.65
C ARG A 26 -5.71 0.39 -2.92
N ILE A 27 -4.80 -0.33 -2.28
CA ILE A 27 -5.09 -1.37 -1.29
C ILE A 27 -4.76 -0.79 0.09
N ASP A 28 -5.69 -0.88 1.02
CA ASP A 28 -5.51 -0.55 2.43
C ASP A 28 -5.76 -1.82 3.27
N ILE A 29 -4.76 -2.28 4.02
CA ILE A 29 -4.93 -3.35 5.02
C ILE A 29 -4.93 -2.70 6.40
N THR A 30 -6.01 -2.89 7.16
CA THR A 30 -6.22 -2.16 8.42
C THR A 30 -5.96 -3.06 9.62
N ASN A 31 -5.25 -2.56 10.63
CA ASN A 31 -5.13 -3.24 11.92
C ASN A 31 -4.87 -2.21 13.04
N THR A 32 -5.28 -2.51 14.27
CA THR A 32 -4.88 -1.77 15.47
C THR A 32 -3.45 -2.07 15.92
N ASP A 33 -2.92 -3.22 15.52
CA ASP A 33 -1.55 -3.65 15.81
C ASP A 33 -0.61 -3.20 14.68
N ARG A 34 0.25 -2.23 15.00
CA ARG A 34 1.21 -1.66 14.05
C ARG A 34 2.35 -2.62 13.73
N GLU A 35 2.74 -3.52 14.64
CA GLU A 35 3.87 -4.43 14.45
C GLU A 35 3.54 -5.50 13.42
N ILE A 36 2.31 -6.01 13.43
CA ILE A 36 1.82 -6.93 12.39
C ILE A 36 1.89 -6.26 11.01
N LEU A 37 1.44 -5.00 10.90
CA LEU A 37 1.54 -4.26 9.64
C LEU A 37 2.99 -3.99 9.24
N ALA A 38 3.89 -3.75 10.20
CA ALA A 38 5.33 -3.55 9.94
C ALA A 38 5.97 -4.81 9.37
N GLY A 39 5.69 -5.98 9.94
CA GLY A 39 6.18 -7.24 9.40
C GLY A 39 5.68 -7.51 7.97
N MET A 40 4.39 -7.24 7.69
CA MET A 40 3.86 -7.36 6.34
C MET A 40 4.50 -6.37 5.37
N ARG A 41 4.70 -5.11 5.79
CA ARG A 41 5.40 -4.08 5.00
C ARG A 41 6.79 -4.53 4.61
N ASP A 42 7.57 -5.02 5.56
CA ASP A 42 8.96 -5.40 5.32
C ASP A 42 9.04 -6.61 4.38
N TRP A 43 8.13 -7.57 4.55
CA TRP A 43 8.00 -8.71 3.64
C TRP A 43 7.63 -8.30 2.20
N LEU A 44 6.70 -7.34 2.05
CA LEU A 44 6.27 -6.81 0.74
C LEU A 44 7.39 -6.00 0.07
N ARG A 45 8.08 -5.14 0.83
CA ARG A 45 9.19 -4.32 0.33
C ARG A 45 10.37 -5.18 -0.13
N ALA A 46 10.68 -6.26 0.59
CA ALA A 46 11.69 -7.23 0.16
C ALA A 46 11.37 -7.89 -1.20
N ARG A 47 10.11 -7.82 -1.66
CA ARG A 47 9.64 -8.32 -2.97
C ARG A 47 9.35 -7.21 -3.97
N GLY A 48 9.82 -5.99 -3.68
CA GLY A 48 9.69 -4.85 -4.56
C GLY A 48 8.26 -4.29 -4.65
N ILE A 49 7.44 -4.48 -3.62
CA ILE A 49 6.12 -3.84 -3.50
C ILE A 49 6.27 -2.67 -2.53
N GLN A 50 6.26 -1.44 -3.04
CA GLN A 50 6.32 -0.25 -2.19
C GLN A 50 5.01 -0.05 -1.45
N CYS A 51 5.12 0.17 -0.15
CA CYS A 51 4.00 0.36 0.74
C CYS A 51 4.40 1.18 1.97
N ARG A 52 3.42 1.84 2.58
CA ARG A 52 3.61 2.67 3.77
C ARG A 52 2.55 2.39 4.83
N ILE A 53 2.90 2.56 6.09
CA ILE A 53 1.96 2.48 7.20
C ILE A 53 1.56 3.90 7.58
N ILE A 54 0.27 4.18 7.56
CA ILE A 54 -0.30 5.48 7.96
C ILE A 54 -1.24 5.29 9.15
N ALA A 55 -1.34 6.30 10.01
CA ALA A 55 -2.36 6.34 11.04
C ALA A 55 -3.73 6.66 10.42
N GLY A 56 -4.78 5.98 10.86
CA GLY A 56 -6.16 6.34 10.56
C GLY A 56 -6.56 7.66 11.23
N GLY A 57 -7.44 8.43 10.58
CA GLY A 57 -7.83 9.76 11.07
C GLY A 57 -8.71 9.78 12.33
N ALA A 58 -9.35 8.66 12.67
CA ALA A 58 -10.17 8.56 13.89
C ALA A 58 -9.86 7.25 14.63
N PRO A 59 -9.78 7.27 15.98
CA PRO A 59 -9.64 6.07 16.77
C PRO A 59 -10.87 5.17 16.57
N VAL A 60 -10.66 3.85 16.67
CA VAL A 60 -11.75 2.88 16.54
C VAL A 60 -12.73 3.12 17.69
N ARG A 61 -13.96 3.54 17.35
CA ARG A 61 -15.02 3.99 18.29
C ARG A 61 -15.27 3.04 19.47
N ARG A 62 -14.95 1.76 19.31
CA ARG A 62 -15.25 0.72 20.30
C ARG A 62 -14.22 0.64 21.44
N ASN A 63 -12.95 1.03 21.20
CA ASN A 63 -11.84 0.80 22.15
C ASN A 63 -10.86 1.98 22.26
N HIS A 64 -11.11 3.12 21.60
CA HIS A 64 -10.18 4.26 21.50
C HIS A 64 -8.79 3.93 20.94
N LYS A 65 -8.58 2.72 20.41
CA LYS A 65 -7.30 2.32 19.83
C LYS A 65 -7.13 2.97 18.46
N GLN A 66 -5.95 3.51 18.23
CA GLN A 66 -5.52 4.02 16.94
C GLN A 66 -5.56 2.88 15.91
N ALA A 67 -6.25 3.10 14.79
CA ALA A 67 -6.15 2.21 13.63
C ALA A 67 -4.96 2.63 12.77
N TYR A 68 -4.30 1.65 12.16
CA TYR A 68 -3.23 1.85 11.20
C TYR A 68 -3.61 1.19 9.88
N HIS A 69 -3.16 1.77 8.77
CA HIS A 69 -3.37 1.24 7.43
C HIS A 69 -2.03 0.98 6.77
N LEU A 70 -1.80 -0.26 6.31
CA LEU A 70 -0.77 -0.58 5.36
C LEU A 70 -1.30 -0.32 3.95
N ARG A 71 -0.73 0.69 3.28
CA ARG A 71 -1.21 1.23 2.02
C ARG A 71 -0.28 0.93 0.86
N ILE A 72 -0.86 0.47 -0.25
CA ILE A 72 -0.22 0.24 -1.55
C ILE A 72 -0.95 1.09 -2.59
N THR A 73 -0.24 1.95 -3.33
CA THR A 73 -0.85 2.96 -4.22
C THR A 73 -0.33 2.95 -5.65
N HIS A 74 0.93 2.57 -5.89
CA HIS A 74 1.46 2.62 -7.26
C HIS A 74 0.92 1.47 -8.09
N TYR A 75 0.57 1.75 -9.35
CA TYR A 75 0.05 0.76 -10.29
C TYR A 75 0.92 -0.49 -10.38
N THR A 76 2.24 -0.30 -10.51
CA THR A 76 3.24 -1.36 -10.58
C THR A 76 3.26 -2.22 -9.32
N ASP A 77 3.10 -1.62 -8.14
CA ASP A 77 3.02 -2.33 -6.86
C ASP A 77 1.71 -3.09 -6.70
N LEU A 78 0.59 -2.54 -7.15
CA LEU A 78 -0.70 -3.21 -7.17
C LEU A 78 -0.66 -4.45 -8.07
N LEU A 79 -0.04 -4.33 -9.25
CA LEU A 79 0.15 -5.44 -10.16
C LEU A 79 1.05 -6.52 -9.55
N ARG A 80 2.16 -6.12 -8.92
CA ARG A 80 3.05 -7.05 -8.20
C ARG A 80 2.32 -7.73 -7.03
N PHE A 81 1.55 -6.97 -6.25
CA PHE A 81 0.74 -7.52 -5.16
C PHE A 81 -0.24 -8.56 -5.69
N ARG A 82 -0.94 -8.27 -6.79
CA ARG A 82 -1.87 -9.20 -7.46
C ARG A 82 -1.21 -10.51 -7.86
N ASN A 83 0.04 -10.44 -8.35
CA ASN A 83 0.78 -11.61 -8.85
C ASN A 83 1.49 -12.42 -7.75
N ILE A 84 1.97 -11.76 -6.69
CA ILE A 84 2.79 -12.39 -5.63
C ILE A 84 1.94 -12.84 -4.44
N VAL A 85 0.95 -12.03 -4.05
CA VAL A 85 0.13 -12.25 -2.86
C VAL A 85 -1.31 -12.59 -3.27
N GLY A 86 -1.93 -11.68 -4.02
CA GLY A 86 -3.32 -11.81 -4.48
C GLY A 86 -4.36 -11.85 -3.34
N PHE A 87 -5.63 -11.88 -3.74
CA PHE A 87 -6.76 -12.11 -2.85
C PHE A 87 -7.34 -13.51 -3.10
N ARG A 88 -7.67 -14.24 -2.03
CA ARG A 88 -8.36 -15.54 -2.16
C ARG A 88 -9.85 -15.32 -2.41
N LEU A 89 -10.45 -14.28 -1.81
CA LEU A 89 -11.84 -13.92 -2.08
C LEU A 89 -12.02 -13.44 -3.53
N HIS A 90 -12.91 -14.11 -4.27
CA HIS A 90 -13.20 -13.81 -5.66
C HIS A 90 -13.59 -12.35 -5.88
N SER A 91 -14.49 -11.81 -5.05
CA SER A 91 -14.98 -10.43 -5.16
C SER A 91 -13.88 -9.39 -5.01
N LYS A 92 -12.89 -9.61 -4.13
CA LYS A 92 -11.74 -8.71 -3.97
C LYS A 92 -10.76 -8.84 -5.14
N ARG A 93 -10.51 -10.06 -5.60
CA ARG A 93 -9.66 -10.32 -6.76
C ARG A 93 -10.20 -9.64 -8.02
N GLU A 94 -11.47 -9.85 -8.32
CA GLU A 94 -12.17 -9.23 -9.45
C GLU A 94 -12.13 -7.70 -9.35
N LYS A 95 -12.40 -7.16 -8.16
CA LYS A 95 -12.31 -5.73 -7.91
C LYS A 95 -10.91 -5.17 -8.18
N LEU A 96 -9.85 -5.87 -7.79
CA LEU A 96 -8.47 -5.45 -8.08
C LEU A 96 -8.18 -5.51 -9.58
N ASP A 97 -8.57 -6.59 -10.24
CA ASP A 97 -8.34 -6.79 -11.68
C ASP A 97 -9.03 -5.69 -12.50
N ILE A 98 -10.28 -5.31 -12.16
CA ILE A 98 -10.97 -4.17 -12.78
C ILE A 98 -10.16 -2.88 -12.63
N ARG A 99 -9.62 -2.59 -11.44
CA ARG A 99 -8.82 -1.38 -11.21
C ARG A 99 -7.50 -1.41 -11.98
N LEU A 100 -6.88 -2.57 -12.13
CA LEU A 100 -5.66 -2.71 -12.93
C LEU A 100 -5.93 -2.52 -14.43
N ILE A 101 -7.09 -2.93 -14.92
CA ILE A 101 -7.51 -2.71 -16.32
C ILE A 101 -7.89 -1.24 -16.55
N GLU A 102 -8.57 -0.60 -15.60
CA GLU A 102 -8.91 0.82 -15.72
C GLU A 102 -7.68 1.72 -15.69
N GLY A 103 -6.68 1.36 -14.88
CA GLY A 103 -5.42 2.09 -14.76
C GLY A 103 -4.48 1.94 -15.96
N SER A 104 -4.65 0.93 -16.81
CA SER A 104 -3.80 0.72 -18.00
C SER A 104 -4.25 1.50 -19.23
N LYS A 105 -5.41 2.17 -19.18
CA LYS A 105 -5.94 2.91 -20.34
C LYS A 105 -5.11 4.18 -20.61
N PRO A 106 -4.61 4.38 -21.85
CA PRO A 106 -3.82 5.56 -22.20
C PRO A 106 -4.65 6.83 -21.99
N GLY A 107 -4.05 7.83 -21.33
CA GLY A 107 -4.70 9.10 -20.99
C GLY A 107 -5.15 9.25 -19.53
N LYS A 108 -4.96 8.24 -18.68
CA LYS A 108 -5.15 8.36 -17.21
C LYS A 108 -3.85 8.10 -16.46
N LEU A 109 -2.90 9.04 -16.58
CA LEU A 109 -1.76 9.11 -15.67
C LEU A 109 -2.27 9.59 -14.31
N TYR A 110 -2.43 8.67 -13.37
CA TYR A 110 -2.75 9.02 -11.99
C TYR A 110 -1.49 9.56 -11.32
N CYS A 111 -1.43 10.88 -11.15
CA CYS A 111 -0.50 11.51 -10.23
C CYS A 111 -0.82 11.01 -8.82
N ILE A 112 0.11 10.27 -8.23
CA ILE A 112 0.04 9.85 -6.83
C ILE A 112 0.53 11.07 -6.06
N GLU A 113 -0.38 11.73 -5.36
CA GLU A 113 -0.16 13.05 -4.73
C GLU A 113 1.19 13.12 -4.00
N GLU A 114 1.99 14.14 -4.36
CA GLU A 114 3.28 14.54 -3.77
C GLU A 114 3.17 15.04 -2.30
N HIS A 115 2.08 14.71 -1.58
CA HIS A 115 1.80 15.29 -0.27
C HIS A 115 2.58 14.66 0.91
N ASP A 116 3.52 13.75 0.67
CA ASP A 116 4.37 13.14 1.71
C ASP A 116 5.85 13.58 1.64
N LEU A 117 6.22 14.50 0.74
CA LEU A 117 7.62 15.02 0.66
C LEU A 117 7.97 16.05 1.76
N ALA A 118 7.03 16.44 2.62
CA ALA A 118 7.27 17.47 3.63
C ALA A 118 8.03 16.99 4.90
N PHE A 119 8.38 15.71 5.02
CA PHE A 119 9.02 15.20 6.26
C PHE A 119 10.53 14.89 6.14
N HIS A 120 11.17 15.17 4.99
CA HIS A 120 12.63 14.95 4.82
C HIS A 120 13.45 16.21 4.52
N MET A 121 12.88 17.43 4.65
CA MET A 121 13.61 18.69 4.42
C MET A 121 14.06 19.42 5.68
N LEU A 122 14.35 18.70 6.76
CA LEU A 122 15.12 19.24 7.89
C LEU A 122 16.21 18.24 8.27
N HIS A 123 17.23 18.12 7.41
CA HIS A 123 18.63 18.16 7.80
C HIS A 123 19.50 17.83 6.56
N ASP A 124 20.35 18.81 6.23
CA ASP A 124 21.61 18.70 5.49
C ASP A 124 21.55 18.44 3.98
N GLY A 125 21.65 19.55 3.23
CA GLY A 125 22.85 19.81 2.44
C GLY A 125 23.01 19.12 1.08
N ALA A 126 22.82 19.94 0.04
CA ALA A 126 23.49 19.90 -1.26
C ALA A 126 22.84 19.16 -2.44
N SER A 127 22.79 19.92 -3.53
CA SER A 127 22.85 19.54 -4.95
C SER A 127 21.54 19.24 -5.68
N GLN A 128 21.20 20.25 -6.48
CA GLN A 128 20.28 20.26 -7.61
C GLN A 128 20.46 19.05 -8.53
N GLU A 129 19.36 18.43 -8.95
CA GLU A 129 19.18 18.04 -10.36
C GLU A 129 17.69 18.08 -10.70
N ARG A 130 17.36 18.99 -11.63
CA ARG A 130 16.02 19.22 -12.15
C ARG A 130 15.69 18.10 -13.14
N PHE A 131 14.66 17.30 -12.86
CA PHE A 131 13.98 16.56 -13.93
C PHE A 131 12.74 17.33 -14.37
N LEU A 132 12.94 18.19 -15.37
CA LEU A 132 11.86 18.75 -16.17
C LEU A 132 11.26 17.62 -17.01
N CYS A 133 10.04 17.21 -16.68
CA CYS A 133 9.23 16.39 -17.55
C CYS A 133 8.67 17.29 -18.67
N ASN A 134 9.33 17.30 -19.83
CA ASN A 134 8.83 17.93 -21.05
C ASN A 134 7.72 17.05 -21.64
N CYS A 135 6.48 17.52 -21.55
CA CYS A 135 5.37 17.02 -22.36
C CYS A 135 5.32 17.84 -23.67
N LEU A 136 5.60 17.19 -24.80
CA LEU A 136 5.18 17.61 -26.14
C LEU A 136 3.87 16.92 -26.49
#